data_AF-A0A2D6PHV4-F1
#
_entry.id   AF-A0A2D6PHV4-F1
#
_cell.length_a   1.000
_cell.length_b   1.000
_cell.length_c   1.000
_cell.angle_alpha   90.00
_cell.angle_beta   90.00
_cell.angle_gamma   90.00
#
_symmetry.space_group_name_H-M   'P 1'
#
loop_
_entity.id
_entity.type
_entity.pdbx_description
1 polymer ?
#
loop_
_entity_poly.entity_id
_entity_poly.type
_entity_poly.pdbx_seq_one_letter_code
_entity_poly.pdbx_strand_id
1 'polypeptide(L)'
;MDQIMEISRGDFWKYEKPLFILKKRIWGGGYFYFPRKLARELRLDRDCVLLFRIASAKSLFCLSKISEVRKDYVLKISSDILKNLRIKTSSLLKLEFLQIKKRGDKPKLHIMKNHIDVIRYIPGGNEFVCFKRPGNWVTVYYLKGRSSSNLTIRRFVKLNQIFLWNIGFYLAEGEKATNYRFGSSNAEIDLIKLFRDCGEKCFGLSRNDWYAELRLKYGNEVAVKHWIDNLGLNKDKVNVRIVKNKPPETEFGNLSLVFYNRILGEINKNIIYDLKFIRNLSRVEKLYILRGLEAGDGTVLKNGCLEMGITCQKKEMEIVKYLLSSVCSKDPFIREYWTCDKVWFVFHRGIEMAKEYILDGHFLEHTNRRKRLLNLYKYYKFKELFCLCLLLNRKNTVWDLTKNMDLTYPAINVRLKNLTKDGFIINKKDKLFKNNRSYDIRRFYLTNKGKEYLNHFL
;
A
#
# COMPACT_ATOMS: atom_id res chain seq x y z
N MET A 1 -2.90 25.49 12.48
CA MET A 1 -2.90 24.34 11.55
C MET A 1 -3.03 24.93 10.16
N ASP A 2 -1.96 24.96 9.39
CA ASP A 2 -2.00 25.54 8.04
C ASP A 2 -2.87 24.66 7.15
N GLN A 3 -3.92 25.23 6.57
CA GLN A 3 -4.65 24.58 5.48
C GLN A 3 -3.64 24.26 4.38
N ILE A 4 -3.51 22.96 4.07
CA ILE A 4 -2.63 22.50 3.01
C ILE A 4 -3.27 22.96 1.70
N MET A 5 -2.78 24.07 1.15
CA MET A 5 -3.14 24.50 -0.19
C MET A 5 -2.76 23.37 -1.17
N GLU A 6 -3.76 22.73 -1.78
CA GLU A 6 -3.54 21.64 -2.74
C GLU A 6 -3.05 22.22 -4.06
N ILE A 7 -1.74 22.30 -4.20
CA ILE A 7 -1.08 22.59 -5.47
C ILE A 7 -0.94 21.27 -6.24
N SER A 8 -1.36 21.27 -7.50
CA SER A 8 -1.18 20.10 -8.38
C SER A 8 0.31 19.85 -8.65
N ARG A 9 0.69 18.59 -8.89
CA ARG A 9 2.09 18.23 -9.19
C ARG A 9 2.67 19.00 -10.39
N GLY A 10 1.80 19.37 -11.32
CA GLY A 10 2.10 20.15 -12.51
C GLY A 10 2.02 21.66 -12.33
N ASP A 11 1.89 22.21 -11.12
CA ASP A 11 1.82 23.67 -10.97
C ASP A 11 2.93 24.25 -10.11
N PHE A 12 3.79 23.41 -9.51
CA PHE A 12 4.83 23.90 -8.59
C PHE A 12 5.70 25.01 -9.16
N TRP A 13 5.98 24.96 -10.47
CA TRP A 13 6.82 25.95 -11.13
C TRP A 13 6.23 27.36 -11.16
N LYS A 14 4.91 27.50 -11.07
CA LYS A 14 4.21 28.78 -10.99
C LYS A 14 4.47 29.47 -9.65
N TYR A 15 4.72 28.69 -8.60
CA TYR A 15 4.82 29.15 -7.22
C TYR A 15 6.27 29.27 -6.71
N GLU A 16 7.25 28.72 -7.43
CA GLU A 16 8.66 28.83 -7.05
C GLU A 16 9.26 30.18 -7.45
N LYS A 17 9.58 30.98 -6.42
CA LYS A 17 10.32 32.24 -6.56
C LYS A 17 11.83 31.98 -6.55
N PRO A 18 12.61 32.65 -7.42
CA PRO A 18 14.06 32.54 -7.38
C PRO A 18 14.62 33.21 -6.12
N LEU A 19 15.64 32.58 -5.52
CA LEU A 19 16.47 33.18 -4.48
C LEU A 19 17.28 34.36 -5.02
N PHE A 20 17.83 34.19 -6.23
CA PHE A 20 18.54 35.23 -6.95
C PHE A 20 18.61 34.89 -8.44
N ILE A 21 18.92 35.91 -9.23
CA ILE A 21 18.96 35.84 -10.68
C ILE A 21 20.31 36.35 -11.16
N LEU A 22 21.00 35.56 -12.00
CA LEU A 22 22.30 35.93 -12.54
C LEU A 22 22.28 35.89 -14.06
N LYS A 23 22.79 36.94 -14.70
CA LYS A 23 23.14 36.92 -16.11
C LYS A 23 24.59 36.44 -16.25
N LYS A 24 24.80 35.26 -16.84
CA LYS A 24 26.13 34.66 -17.01
C LYS A 24 26.30 34.11 -18.42
N ARG A 25 27.50 34.28 -18.96
CA ARG A 25 27.89 33.67 -20.23
C ARG A 25 28.13 32.18 -20.02
N ILE A 26 27.57 31.35 -20.90
CA ILE A 26 27.88 29.92 -20.94
C ILE A 26 29.14 29.68 -21.75
N TRP A 27 30.08 28.92 -21.20
CA TRP A 27 31.35 28.60 -21.85
C TRP A 27 31.29 27.24 -22.55
N GLY A 28 32.31 26.92 -23.34
CA GLY A 28 32.41 25.65 -24.06
C GLY A 28 32.16 24.45 -23.16
N GLY A 29 31.38 23.47 -23.62
CA GLY A 29 30.99 22.30 -22.82
C GLY A 29 29.89 22.52 -21.78
N GLY A 30 29.26 23.70 -21.76
CA GLY A 30 28.08 23.99 -20.95
C GLY A 30 28.36 24.49 -19.54
N TYR A 31 29.54 25.08 -19.30
CA TYR A 31 29.97 25.52 -17.98
C TYR A 31 29.63 26.99 -17.70
N PHE A 32 29.17 27.26 -16.48
CA PHE A 32 29.07 28.59 -15.90
C PHE A 32 30.09 28.74 -14.78
N TYR A 33 30.92 29.78 -14.87
CA TYR A 33 31.96 30.06 -13.90
C TYR A 33 31.49 31.08 -12.85
N PHE A 34 31.71 30.73 -11.59
CA PHE A 34 31.50 31.54 -10.40
C PHE A 34 32.86 31.83 -9.78
N PRO A 35 33.40 33.05 -9.98
CA PRO A 35 34.61 33.49 -9.30
C PRO A 35 34.47 33.32 -7.78
N ARG A 36 35.55 33.00 -7.07
CA ARG A 36 35.52 32.76 -5.62
C ARG A 36 34.76 33.81 -4.81
N LYS A 37 34.91 35.09 -5.15
CA LYS A 37 34.21 36.19 -4.47
C LYS A 37 32.69 36.00 -4.56
N LEU A 38 32.16 35.81 -5.77
CA LEU A 38 30.75 35.55 -6.02
C LEU A 38 30.29 34.23 -5.39
N ALA A 39 31.11 33.17 -5.46
CA ALA A 39 30.77 31.89 -4.83
C ALA A 39 30.64 32.02 -3.30
N ARG A 40 31.50 32.80 -2.64
CA ARG A 40 31.41 33.09 -1.20
C ARG A 40 30.16 33.89 -0.86
N GLU A 41 29.85 34.93 -1.64
CA GLU A 41 28.62 35.73 -1.49
C GLU A 41 27.36 34.86 -1.58
N LEU A 42 27.36 33.89 -2.50
CA LEU A 42 26.26 32.94 -2.71
C LEU A 42 26.33 31.70 -1.79
N ARG A 43 27.33 31.61 -0.92
CA ARG A 43 27.59 30.47 -0.02
C ARG A 43 27.68 29.13 -0.75
N LEU A 44 28.36 29.10 -1.89
CA LEU A 44 28.58 27.91 -2.71
C LEU A 44 29.88 27.20 -2.32
N ASP A 45 29.82 25.87 -2.21
CA ASP A 45 30.96 24.98 -2.01
C ASP A 45 30.83 23.70 -2.86
N ARG A 46 31.80 22.78 -2.80
CA ARG A 46 31.82 21.52 -3.59
C ARG A 46 30.71 20.54 -3.20
N ASP A 47 30.12 20.70 -2.03
CA ASP A 47 29.04 19.85 -1.52
C ASP A 47 27.66 20.40 -1.87
N CYS A 48 27.61 21.61 -2.43
CA CYS A 48 26.38 22.22 -2.89
C CYS A 48 25.83 21.56 -4.17
N VAL A 49 24.52 21.41 -4.17
CA VAL A 49 23.69 21.04 -5.31
C VAL A 49 22.70 22.17 -5.53
N LEU A 50 22.64 22.63 -6.77
CA LEU A 50 21.84 23.76 -7.19
C LEU A 50 20.65 23.27 -7.99
N LEU A 51 19.48 23.75 -7.59
CA LEU A 51 18.27 23.69 -8.37
C LEU A 51 18.04 25.07 -8.97
N PHE A 52 18.00 25.14 -10.30
CA PHE A 52 17.87 26.39 -11.04
C PHE A 52 17.09 26.18 -12.33
N ARG A 53 16.69 27.25 -12.99
CA ARG A 53 16.12 27.24 -14.34
C ARG A 53 16.68 28.36 -15.19
N ILE A 54 16.53 28.24 -16.50
CA ILE A 54 16.86 29.32 -17.44
C ILE A 54 15.60 30.17 -17.62
N ALA A 55 15.71 31.48 -17.48
CA ALA A 55 14.55 32.38 -17.44
C ALA A 55 13.68 32.31 -18.71
N SER A 56 14.27 32.01 -19.86
CA SER A 56 13.55 31.80 -21.13
C SER A 56 12.80 30.46 -21.20
N ALA A 57 13.08 29.53 -20.29
CA ALA A 57 12.49 28.19 -20.24
C ALA A 57 11.96 27.89 -18.83
N LYS A 58 10.97 28.66 -18.37
CA LYS A 58 10.47 28.62 -16.97
C LYS A 58 9.93 27.26 -16.52
N SER A 59 9.52 26.40 -17.46
CA SER A 59 9.01 25.05 -17.22
C SER A 59 10.12 24.00 -17.06
N LEU A 60 11.36 24.30 -17.45
CA LEU A 60 12.48 23.35 -17.39
C LEU A 60 13.41 23.67 -16.21
N PHE A 61 13.53 22.72 -15.29
CA PHE A 61 14.47 22.81 -14.17
C PHE A 61 15.73 21.99 -14.43
N CYS A 62 16.84 22.53 -13.95
CA CYS A 62 18.14 21.90 -13.98
C CYS A 62 18.60 21.65 -12.56
N LEU A 63 19.20 20.47 -12.36
CA LEU A 63 19.95 20.15 -11.15
C LEU A 63 21.41 20.05 -11.53
N SER A 64 22.29 20.72 -10.79
CA SER A 64 23.73 20.59 -11.02
C SER A 64 24.50 20.62 -9.70
N LYS A 65 25.52 19.76 -9.63
CA LYS A 65 26.52 19.78 -8.56
C LYS A 65 27.48 20.92 -8.85
N ILE A 66 27.89 21.64 -7.81
CA ILE A 66 29.03 22.55 -7.92
C ILE A 66 30.32 21.73 -7.92
N SER A 67 31.18 22.03 -8.88
CA SER A 67 32.56 21.51 -8.96
C SER A 67 33.55 22.67 -8.79
N GLU A 68 34.79 22.38 -8.37
CA GLU A 68 35.86 23.37 -8.37
C GLU A 68 36.83 23.09 -9.52
N VAL A 69 37.20 24.12 -10.28
CA VAL A 69 38.16 24.06 -11.40
C VAL A 69 39.13 25.22 -11.28
N ARG A 70 40.43 24.92 -11.13
CA ARG A 70 41.54 25.90 -11.15
C ARG A 70 41.31 27.15 -10.27
N LYS A 71 40.63 26.97 -9.12
CA LYS A 71 40.21 27.96 -8.09
C LYS A 71 38.81 28.57 -8.23
N ASP A 72 38.11 28.41 -9.34
CA ASP A 72 36.72 28.86 -9.47
C ASP A 72 35.72 27.73 -9.24
N TYR A 73 34.49 28.10 -8.89
CA TYR A 73 33.39 27.14 -8.83
C TYR A 73 32.67 27.12 -10.17
N VAL A 74 32.32 25.93 -10.63
CA VAL A 74 31.64 25.73 -11.91
C VAL A 74 30.35 24.96 -11.73
N LEU A 75 29.35 25.39 -12.48
CA LEU A 75 28.11 24.68 -12.71
C LEU A 75 28.11 24.18 -14.14
N LYS A 76 27.81 22.90 -14.35
CA LYS A 76 27.68 22.32 -15.69
C LYS A 76 26.21 22.08 -16.02
N ILE A 77 25.77 22.52 -17.20
CA ILE A 77 24.52 22.09 -17.81
C ILE A 77 24.81 20.94 -18.77
N SER A 78 23.94 19.92 -18.79
CA SER A 78 24.11 18.80 -19.73
C SER A 78 23.98 19.28 -21.17
N SER A 79 24.74 18.66 -22.08
CA SER A 79 24.65 18.91 -23.51
C SER A 79 23.23 18.75 -24.05
N ASP A 80 22.47 17.82 -23.49
CA ASP A 80 21.11 17.51 -23.94
C ASP A 80 20.15 18.65 -23.63
N ILE A 81 20.25 19.25 -22.45
CA ILE A 81 19.47 20.45 -22.10
C ILE A 81 19.82 21.61 -23.03
N LEU A 82 21.10 21.80 -23.33
CA LEU A 82 21.55 22.87 -24.23
C LEU A 82 21.02 22.67 -25.66
N LYS A 83 21.08 21.43 -26.16
CA LYS A 83 20.53 21.05 -27.47
C LYS A 83 19.01 21.25 -27.51
N ASN A 84 18.29 20.77 -26.50
CA ASN A 84 16.83 20.88 -26.41
C ASN A 84 16.36 22.33 -26.40
N LEU A 85 17.10 23.21 -25.72
CA LEU A 85 16.80 24.64 -25.65
C LEU A 85 17.41 25.44 -26.80
N ARG A 86 18.09 24.79 -27.75
CA ARG A 86 18.80 25.44 -28.88
C ARG A 86 19.74 26.56 -28.45
N ILE A 87 20.39 26.38 -27.30
CA ILE A 87 21.32 27.37 -26.72
C ILE A 87 22.69 27.22 -27.37
N LYS A 88 23.19 28.29 -27.99
CA LYS A 88 24.57 28.34 -28.51
C LYS A 88 25.58 28.50 -27.36
N THR A 89 26.75 27.88 -27.47
CA THR A 89 27.90 28.19 -26.62
C THR A 89 28.26 29.68 -26.74
N SER A 90 28.75 30.29 -25.65
CA SER A 90 29.03 31.73 -25.55
C SER A 90 27.80 32.65 -25.44
N SER A 91 26.58 32.11 -25.42
CA SER A 91 25.36 32.88 -25.16
C SER A 91 25.34 33.46 -23.74
N LEU A 92 24.82 34.68 -23.59
CA LEU A 92 24.49 35.25 -22.28
C LEU A 92 23.12 34.73 -21.84
N LEU A 93 23.07 34.03 -20.70
CA LEU A 93 21.86 33.42 -20.18
C LEU A 93 21.49 33.99 -18.82
N LYS A 94 20.18 34.18 -18.61
CA LYS A 94 19.62 34.57 -17.32
C LYS A 94 19.24 33.31 -16.55
N LEU A 95 20.03 32.98 -15.53
CA LEU A 95 19.82 31.85 -14.64
C LEU A 95 19.02 32.30 -13.41
N GLU A 96 17.95 31.59 -13.11
CA GLU A 96 17.12 31.77 -11.92
C GLU A 96 17.43 30.64 -10.94
N PHE A 97 18.14 30.94 -9.86
CA PHE A 97 18.47 29.96 -8.82
C PHE A 97 17.33 29.86 -7.83
N LEU A 98 16.80 28.65 -7.65
CA LEU A 98 15.59 28.42 -6.89
C LEU A 98 15.91 27.92 -5.50
N GLN A 99 16.88 26.99 -5.38
CA GLN A 99 17.33 26.45 -4.10
C GLN A 99 18.79 26.02 -4.17
N ILE A 100 19.48 26.16 -3.04
CA ILE A 100 20.83 25.67 -2.78
C ILE A 100 20.74 24.68 -1.62
N LYS A 101 21.29 23.47 -1.79
CA LYS A 101 21.28 22.42 -0.76
C LYS A 101 22.64 21.73 -0.70
N LYS A 102 23.08 21.33 0.48
CA LYS A 102 24.24 20.44 0.61
C LYS A 102 23.83 19.00 0.35
N ARG A 103 24.77 18.18 -0.11
CA ARG A 103 24.56 16.73 -0.23
C ARG A 103 24.24 16.15 1.14
N GLY A 104 23.30 15.20 1.18
CA GLY A 104 22.83 14.60 2.42
C GLY A 104 21.83 15.46 3.20
N ASP A 105 21.59 16.72 2.81
CA ASP A 105 20.59 17.56 3.47
C ASP A 105 19.20 16.97 3.31
N LYS A 106 18.55 16.74 4.46
CA LYS A 106 17.14 16.42 4.55
C LYS A 106 16.38 17.57 5.20
N PRO A 107 15.11 17.81 4.81
CA PRO A 107 14.24 18.71 5.56
C PRO A 107 14.15 18.24 7.02
N LYS A 108 14.00 19.18 7.96
CA LYS A 108 13.73 18.84 9.37
C LYS A 108 12.52 17.92 9.44
N LEU A 109 12.63 16.80 10.15
CA LEU A 109 11.51 15.89 10.44
C LEU A 109 10.37 16.63 11.14
N HIS A 110 9.13 16.33 10.78
CA HIS A 110 7.95 16.85 11.47
C HIS A 110 7.08 15.67 11.89
N ILE A 111 6.57 15.72 13.11
CA ILE A 111 5.66 14.70 13.64
C ILE A 111 4.24 15.24 13.44
N MET A 112 3.43 14.51 12.69
CA MET A 112 2.03 14.83 12.47
C MET A 112 1.16 13.64 12.85
N LYS A 113 0.07 13.90 13.56
CA LYS A 113 -0.91 12.86 13.89
C LYS A 113 -1.58 12.36 12.60
N ASN A 114 -1.80 11.06 12.50
CA ASN A 114 -2.45 10.39 11.37
C ASN A 114 -1.76 10.59 10.00
N HIS A 115 -0.52 11.04 9.97
CA HIS A 115 0.28 11.19 8.76
C HIS A 115 1.67 10.60 8.95
N ILE A 116 2.25 10.12 7.85
CA ILE A 116 3.64 9.70 7.79
C ILE A 116 4.44 10.77 7.04
N ASP A 117 5.54 11.24 7.63
CA ASP A 117 6.50 12.12 6.97
C ASP A 117 7.48 11.25 6.17
N VAL A 118 7.30 11.17 4.85
CA VAL A 118 8.05 10.26 3.98
C VAL A 118 9.55 10.54 4.00
N ILE A 119 9.98 11.76 4.40
CA ILE A 119 11.41 12.09 4.49
C ILE A 119 12.14 11.25 5.54
N ARG A 120 11.42 10.74 6.55
CA ARG A 120 11.94 9.80 7.54
C ARG A 120 12.44 8.52 6.89
N TYR A 121 11.84 8.14 5.76
CA TYR A 121 12.07 6.86 5.08
C TYR A 121 12.90 7.00 3.80
N ILE A 122 13.25 8.22 3.40
CA ILE A 122 14.24 8.44 2.34
C ILE A 122 15.60 7.93 2.85
N PRO A 123 16.38 7.17 2.05
CA PRO A 123 17.73 6.75 2.42
C PRO A 123 18.63 7.94 2.82
N GLY A 124 19.52 7.73 3.79
CA GLY A 124 20.51 8.73 4.22
C GLY A 124 21.73 8.81 3.29
N GLY A 125 22.58 9.81 3.52
CA GLY A 125 23.91 9.90 2.91
C GLY A 125 24.06 10.91 1.77
N ASN A 126 25.31 11.11 1.34
CA ASN A 126 25.72 12.16 0.39
C ASN A 126 25.26 11.90 -1.06
N GLU A 127 24.58 10.79 -1.30
CA GLU A 127 24.05 10.39 -2.60
C GLU A 127 22.66 10.96 -2.87
N PHE A 128 22.03 11.57 -1.86
CA PHE A 128 20.69 12.13 -1.98
C PHE A 128 20.68 13.63 -1.65
N VAL A 129 19.73 14.33 -2.26
CA VAL A 129 19.40 15.71 -1.90
C VAL A 129 17.90 15.92 -1.99
N CYS A 130 17.34 16.61 -1.01
CA CYS A 130 15.92 16.86 -0.89
C CYS A 130 15.61 18.36 -1.02
N PHE A 131 14.74 18.70 -1.96
CA PHE A 131 14.23 20.05 -2.16
C PHE A 131 12.78 20.10 -1.69
N LYS A 132 12.47 21.01 -0.75
CA LYS A 132 11.09 21.30 -0.37
C LYS A 132 10.40 21.99 -1.54
N ARG A 133 9.18 21.60 -1.87
CA ARG A 133 8.36 22.22 -2.90
C ARG A 133 7.12 22.85 -2.27
N PRO A 134 6.48 23.82 -2.93
CA PRO A 134 5.19 24.36 -2.49
C PRO A 134 4.14 23.26 -2.24
N GLY A 135 3.18 23.50 -1.34
CA GLY A 135 2.06 22.57 -1.09
C GLY A 135 2.43 21.25 -0.39
N ASN A 136 3.45 21.26 0.48
CA ASN A 136 3.95 20.07 1.20
C ASN A 136 4.50 18.96 0.29
N TRP A 137 5.05 19.33 -0.86
CA TRP A 137 5.75 18.38 -1.73
C TRP A 137 7.25 18.37 -1.43
N VAL A 138 7.90 17.27 -1.75
CA VAL A 138 9.35 17.15 -1.71
C VAL A 138 9.82 16.51 -3.01
N THR A 139 10.86 17.09 -3.60
CA THR A 139 11.60 16.44 -4.69
C THR A 139 12.89 15.89 -4.14
N VAL A 140 13.09 14.60 -4.33
CA VAL A 140 14.28 13.86 -3.95
C VAL A 140 15.07 13.55 -5.21
N TYR A 141 16.37 13.85 -5.20
CA TYR A 141 17.27 13.49 -6.28
C TYR A 141 18.31 12.49 -5.78
N TYR A 142 18.56 11.45 -6.57
CA TYR A 142 19.63 10.49 -6.37
C TYR A 142 20.78 10.81 -7.31
N LEU A 143 21.97 11.00 -6.74
CA LEU A 143 23.12 11.64 -7.35
C LEU A 143 24.25 10.67 -7.76
N LYS A 144 24.04 9.35 -7.65
CA LYS A 144 25.06 8.32 -7.92
C LYS A 144 24.77 7.52 -9.20
N GLY A 145 25.81 7.21 -9.97
CA GLY A 145 25.76 6.39 -11.19
C GLY A 145 25.62 7.20 -12.49
N ARG A 146 25.48 6.51 -13.62
CA ARG A 146 25.25 7.11 -14.95
C ARG A 146 23.81 7.61 -15.15
N SER A 147 22.88 7.23 -14.28
CA SER A 147 21.47 7.61 -14.30
C SER A 147 21.10 8.30 -12.99
N SER A 148 20.84 9.61 -13.05
CA SER A 148 20.21 10.35 -11.95
C SER A 148 18.71 10.05 -11.95
N SER A 149 18.19 9.46 -10.88
CA SER A 149 16.74 9.35 -10.68
C SER A 149 16.27 10.51 -9.82
N ASN A 150 15.07 11.01 -10.11
CA ASN A 150 14.39 11.98 -9.26
C ASN A 150 12.97 11.50 -8.96
N LEU A 151 12.41 11.98 -7.86
CA LEU A 151 11.06 11.67 -7.46
C LEU A 151 10.46 12.89 -6.77
N THR A 152 9.31 13.34 -7.24
CA THR A 152 8.52 14.38 -6.56
C THR A 152 7.26 13.75 -6.00
N ILE A 153 7.11 13.77 -4.68
CA ILE A 153 6.02 13.13 -3.93
C ILE A 153 5.52 14.03 -2.81
N ARG A 154 4.30 13.75 -2.32
CA ARG A 154 3.76 14.38 -1.11
C ARG A 154 4.66 14.04 0.07
N ARG A 155 5.03 15.05 0.86
CA ARG A 155 5.85 14.87 2.06
C ARG A 155 5.08 14.14 3.16
N PHE A 156 3.86 14.59 3.41
CA PHE A 156 2.98 14.02 4.42
C PHE A 156 1.93 13.17 3.73
N VAL A 157 1.97 11.87 3.97
CA VAL A 157 1.00 10.91 3.44
C VAL A 157 0.03 10.56 4.55
N LYS A 158 -1.28 10.68 4.29
CA LYS A 158 -2.32 10.36 5.27
C LYS A 158 -2.37 8.85 5.52
N LEU A 159 -2.46 8.45 6.79
CA LEU A 159 -2.68 7.06 7.19
C LEU A 159 -4.15 6.68 6.95
N ASN A 160 -4.50 6.41 5.70
CA ASN A 160 -5.83 5.92 5.31
C ASN A 160 -5.80 4.39 5.07
N GLN A 161 -6.99 3.80 4.89
CA GLN A 161 -7.12 2.36 4.64
C GLN A 161 -6.29 1.88 3.43
N ILE A 162 -6.30 2.62 2.32
CA ILE A 162 -5.59 2.23 1.09
C ILE A 162 -4.08 2.19 1.33
N PHE A 163 -3.53 3.20 2.01
CA PHE A 163 -2.11 3.28 2.33
C PHE A 163 -1.68 2.16 3.28
N LEU A 164 -2.43 1.95 4.36
CA LEU A 164 -2.12 0.91 5.36
C LEU A 164 -2.25 -0.50 4.75
N TRP A 165 -3.29 -0.73 3.95
CA TRP A 165 -3.42 -1.97 3.18
C TRP A 165 -2.23 -2.17 2.25
N ASN A 166 -1.78 -1.12 1.55
CA ASN A 166 -0.64 -1.19 0.65
C ASN A 166 0.67 -1.55 1.36
N ILE A 167 0.89 -1.08 2.59
CA ILE A 167 2.06 -1.49 3.41
C ILE A 167 2.06 -3.01 3.61
N GLY A 168 0.92 -3.58 4.00
CA GLY A 168 0.80 -5.04 4.19
C GLY A 168 0.98 -5.81 2.89
N PHE A 169 0.33 -5.34 1.82
CA PHE A 169 0.40 -5.98 0.51
C PHE A 169 1.81 -5.91 -0.09
N TYR A 170 2.52 -4.80 0.09
CA TYR A 170 3.91 -4.65 -0.35
C TYR A 170 4.88 -5.49 0.51
N LEU A 171 4.56 -5.70 1.79
CA LEU A 171 5.30 -6.67 2.61
C LEU A 171 5.15 -8.09 2.08
N ALA A 172 4.01 -8.48 1.53
CA ALA A 172 3.81 -9.79 0.90
C ALA A 172 4.44 -9.84 -0.51
N GLU A 173 3.82 -9.11 -1.45
CA GLU A 173 4.00 -9.23 -2.90
C GLU A 173 4.92 -8.15 -3.49
N GLY A 174 5.44 -7.25 -2.66
CA GLY A 174 6.28 -6.15 -3.11
C GLY A 174 7.63 -6.63 -3.62
N GLU A 175 8.16 -5.93 -4.64
CA GLU A 175 9.49 -6.18 -5.19
C GLU A 175 10.60 -5.65 -4.25
N LYS A 176 10.77 -6.32 -3.11
CA LYS A 176 11.66 -5.95 -2.00
C LYS A 176 13.16 -6.16 -2.29
N ALA A 177 13.47 -7.05 -3.23
CA ALA A 177 14.85 -7.46 -3.56
C ALA A 177 15.58 -6.46 -4.46
N THR A 178 14.84 -5.73 -5.31
CA THR A 178 15.42 -4.80 -6.28
C THR A 178 15.33 -3.37 -5.77
N ASN A 179 16.47 -2.72 -5.53
CA ASN A 179 16.54 -1.32 -5.08
C ASN A 179 16.18 -0.30 -6.18
N TYR A 180 15.48 -0.69 -7.26
CA TYR A 180 15.31 0.14 -8.45
C TYR A 180 13.86 0.48 -8.78
N ARG A 181 12.89 -0.10 -8.07
CA ARG A 181 11.48 0.02 -8.44
C ARG A 181 10.51 -0.15 -7.27
N PHE A 182 9.35 0.47 -7.41
CA PHE A 182 8.16 0.23 -6.58
C PHE A 182 7.18 -0.59 -7.41
N GLY A 183 7.01 -1.85 -7.08
CA GLY A 183 6.14 -2.74 -7.84
C GLY A 183 5.65 -3.92 -7.03
N SER A 184 4.60 -4.55 -7.54
CA SER A 184 3.97 -5.73 -6.96
C SER A 184 3.44 -6.63 -8.08
N SER A 185 3.36 -7.94 -7.82
CA SER A 185 2.85 -8.94 -8.75
C SER A 185 1.64 -9.64 -8.14
N ASN A 186 0.57 -9.82 -8.91
CA ASN A 186 -0.58 -10.61 -8.48
C ASN A 186 -1.44 -11.04 -9.68
N ALA A 187 -2.21 -12.11 -9.48
CA ALA A 187 -3.15 -12.62 -10.48
C ALA A 187 -4.55 -11.99 -10.37
N GLU A 188 -4.93 -11.42 -9.22
CA GLU A 188 -6.22 -10.75 -9.04
C GLU A 188 -6.12 -9.27 -9.40
N ILE A 189 -6.94 -8.87 -10.38
CA ILE A 189 -6.90 -7.51 -10.95
C ILE A 189 -7.25 -6.42 -9.95
N ASP A 190 -8.21 -6.69 -9.06
CA ASP A 190 -8.65 -5.73 -8.05
C ASP A 190 -7.55 -5.41 -7.04
N LEU A 191 -6.69 -6.39 -6.72
CA LEU A 191 -5.55 -6.19 -5.83
C LEU A 191 -4.48 -5.31 -6.48
N ILE A 192 -4.19 -5.55 -7.77
CA ILE A 192 -3.26 -4.70 -8.55
C ILE A 192 -3.81 -3.28 -8.69
N LYS A 193 -5.12 -3.13 -8.93
CA LYS A 193 -5.79 -1.84 -9.00
C LYS A 193 -5.69 -1.09 -7.67
N LEU A 194 -5.95 -1.76 -6.55
CA LEU A 194 -5.82 -1.18 -5.21
C LEU A 194 -4.36 -0.79 -4.89
N PHE A 195 -3.39 -1.59 -5.32
CA PHE A 195 -1.96 -1.27 -5.21
C PHE A 195 -1.59 0.01 -5.98
N ARG A 196 -2.04 0.11 -7.24
CA ARG A 196 -1.85 1.31 -8.07
C ARG A 196 -2.51 2.54 -7.49
N ASP A 197 -3.74 2.41 -7.02
CA ASP A 197 -4.52 3.47 -6.38
C ASP A 197 -3.77 4.10 -5.21
N CYS A 198 -3.03 3.31 -4.42
CA CYS A 198 -2.14 3.84 -3.39
C CYS A 198 -1.05 4.73 -3.99
N GLY A 199 -0.35 4.24 -5.03
CA GLY A 199 0.64 5.01 -5.77
C GLY A 199 0.12 6.37 -6.25
N GLU A 200 -1.05 6.36 -6.90
CA GLU A 200 -1.65 7.57 -7.48
C GLU A 200 -2.21 8.52 -6.40
N LYS A 201 -3.02 8.01 -5.47
CA LYS A 201 -3.73 8.84 -4.48
C LYS A 201 -2.84 9.27 -3.31
N CYS A 202 -1.94 8.40 -2.85
CA CYS A 202 -1.13 8.68 -1.65
C CYS A 202 0.18 9.37 -2.02
N PHE A 203 0.86 8.93 -3.08
CA PHE A 203 2.15 9.47 -3.49
C PHE A 203 2.05 10.47 -4.66
N GLY A 204 0.92 10.57 -5.37
CA GLY A 204 0.76 11.49 -6.49
C GLY A 204 1.50 11.05 -7.75
N LEU A 205 1.57 9.73 -7.99
CA LEU A 205 2.15 9.17 -9.20
C LEU A 205 1.22 9.36 -10.40
N SER A 206 1.80 9.56 -11.59
CA SER A 206 1.02 9.72 -12.81
C SER A 206 0.53 8.37 -13.29
N ARG A 207 -0.73 8.34 -13.75
CA ARG A 207 -1.37 7.16 -14.33
C ARG A 207 -0.59 6.57 -15.50
N ASN A 208 0.10 7.42 -16.26
CA ASN A 208 0.82 7.04 -17.48
C ASN A 208 2.24 6.56 -17.23
N ASP A 209 2.76 6.64 -16.00
CA ASP A 209 4.16 6.31 -15.69
C ASP A 209 4.37 4.85 -15.27
N TRP A 210 3.29 4.08 -15.14
CA TRP A 210 3.34 2.67 -14.78
C TRP A 210 3.75 1.79 -15.95
N TYR A 211 4.57 0.80 -15.65
CA TYR A 211 4.99 -0.27 -16.56
C TYR A 211 4.44 -1.59 -16.06
N ALA A 212 4.11 -2.49 -16.97
CA ALA A 212 3.57 -3.79 -16.61
C ALA A 212 4.30 -4.92 -17.33
N GLU A 213 4.58 -6.01 -16.61
CA GLU A 213 5.02 -7.28 -17.17
C GLU A 213 3.92 -8.31 -16.94
N LEU A 214 3.23 -8.70 -18.01
CA LEU A 214 2.21 -9.75 -17.98
C LEU A 214 2.85 -11.11 -18.25
N ARG A 215 2.79 -12.00 -17.26
CA ARG A 215 3.26 -13.38 -17.39
C ARG A 215 2.09 -14.28 -17.75
N LEU A 216 2.22 -15.05 -18.82
CA LEU A 216 1.19 -15.96 -19.32
C LEU A 216 1.74 -17.38 -19.52
N LYS A 217 0.84 -18.36 -19.49
CA LYS A 217 1.15 -19.76 -19.88
C LYS A 217 1.34 -19.91 -21.39
N TYR A 218 0.53 -19.19 -22.17
CA TYR A 218 0.55 -19.15 -23.64
C TYR A 218 0.19 -17.73 -24.13
N GLY A 219 0.51 -17.41 -25.38
CA GLY A 219 0.11 -16.13 -25.97
C GLY A 219 -1.41 -16.02 -26.02
N ASN A 220 -1.98 -15.07 -25.28
CA ASN A 220 -3.42 -14.86 -25.19
C ASN A 220 -3.74 -13.36 -25.27
N GLU A 221 -4.15 -12.90 -26.45
CA GLU A 221 -4.49 -11.49 -26.68
C GLU A 221 -5.69 -11.02 -25.84
N VAL A 222 -6.63 -11.91 -25.54
CA VAL A 222 -7.77 -11.62 -24.66
C VAL A 222 -7.28 -11.29 -23.25
N ALA A 223 -6.28 -12.02 -22.75
CA ALA A 223 -5.68 -11.74 -21.46
C ALA A 223 -4.94 -10.39 -21.44
N VAL A 224 -4.18 -10.09 -22.49
CA VAL A 224 -3.49 -8.79 -22.63
C VAL A 224 -4.51 -7.64 -22.62
N LYS A 225 -5.57 -7.76 -23.42
CA LYS A 225 -6.64 -6.76 -23.50
C LYS A 225 -7.38 -6.62 -22.16
N HIS A 226 -7.67 -7.73 -21.48
CA HIS A 226 -8.29 -7.75 -20.15
C HIS A 226 -7.53 -6.85 -19.17
N TRP A 227 -6.21 -7.02 -19.04
CA TRP A 227 -5.41 -6.22 -18.13
C TRP A 227 -5.30 -4.75 -18.55
N ILE A 228 -5.11 -4.49 -19.85
CA ILE A 228 -4.97 -3.13 -20.39
C ILE A 228 -6.23 -2.32 -20.15
N ASP A 229 -7.41 -2.88 -20.46
CA ASP A 229 -8.68 -2.16 -20.38
C ASP A 229 -9.09 -1.91 -18.92
N ASN A 230 -8.99 -2.95 -18.07
CA ASN A 230 -9.44 -2.84 -16.67
C ASN A 230 -8.53 -1.97 -15.80
N LEU A 231 -7.22 -1.94 -16.09
CA LEU A 231 -6.31 -1.05 -15.41
C LEU A 231 -6.19 0.30 -16.13
N GLY A 232 -6.53 0.42 -17.42
CA GLY A 232 -6.21 1.60 -18.24
C GLY A 232 -4.71 1.82 -18.26
N LEU A 233 -3.98 0.82 -18.76
CA LEU A 233 -2.53 0.87 -18.98
C LEU A 233 -2.26 1.38 -20.40
N ASN A 234 -1.12 2.07 -20.58
CA ASN A 234 -0.63 2.35 -21.92
C ASN A 234 -0.08 1.04 -22.52
N LYS A 235 -0.60 0.64 -23.69
CA LYS A 235 -0.18 -0.58 -24.41
C LYS A 235 1.34 -0.65 -24.61
N ASP A 236 1.97 0.47 -24.91
CA ASP A 236 3.42 0.56 -25.16
C ASP A 236 4.28 0.26 -23.90
N LYS A 237 3.65 0.28 -22.72
CA LYS A 237 4.29 -0.01 -21.43
C LYS A 237 3.95 -1.39 -20.88
N VAL A 238 3.24 -2.21 -21.65
CA VAL A 238 2.92 -3.59 -21.28
C VAL A 238 3.83 -4.55 -22.05
N ASN A 239 4.68 -5.27 -21.32
CA ASN A 239 5.49 -6.35 -21.86
C ASN A 239 4.82 -7.70 -21.56
N VAL A 240 4.78 -8.61 -22.53
CA VAL A 240 4.20 -9.95 -22.37
C VAL A 240 5.31 -10.98 -22.35
N ARG A 241 5.32 -11.84 -21.33
CA ARG A 241 6.29 -12.92 -21.16
C ARG A 241 5.58 -14.26 -21.05
N ILE A 242 5.90 -15.19 -21.95
CA ILE A 242 5.43 -16.57 -21.86
C ILE A 242 6.35 -17.36 -20.91
N VAL A 243 5.76 -17.96 -19.87
CA VAL A 243 6.48 -18.71 -18.83
C VAL A 243 6.21 -20.20 -19.00
N LYS A 244 7.25 -20.97 -19.37
CA LYS A 244 7.14 -22.43 -19.55
C LYS A 244 7.24 -23.21 -18.24
N ASN A 245 8.12 -22.77 -17.33
CA ASN A 245 8.38 -23.45 -16.05
C ASN A 245 7.57 -22.78 -14.94
N LYS A 246 6.67 -23.54 -14.29
CA LYS A 246 5.69 -23.03 -13.32
C LYS A 246 4.87 -21.84 -13.88
N PRO A 247 4.12 -22.07 -14.98
CA PRO A 247 3.26 -21.03 -15.53
C PRO A 247 2.24 -20.57 -14.48
N PRO A 248 1.75 -19.32 -14.57
CA PRO A 248 0.64 -18.88 -13.73
C PRO A 248 -0.57 -19.79 -13.94
N GLU A 249 -1.28 -20.09 -12.85
CA GLU A 249 -2.43 -21.02 -12.86
C GLU A 249 -3.66 -20.40 -13.52
N THR A 250 -3.77 -19.07 -13.52
CA THR A 250 -4.90 -18.33 -14.09
C THR A 250 -4.81 -18.20 -15.61
N GLU A 251 -5.95 -18.24 -16.28
CA GLU A 251 -6.05 -18.03 -17.74
C GLU A 251 -5.62 -16.62 -18.16
N PHE A 252 -5.82 -15.64 -17.29
CA PHE A 252 -5.41 -14.25 -17.46
C PHE A 252 -3.96 -14.00 -17.00
N GLY A 253 -3.29 -15.00 -16.44
CA GLY A 253 -1.93 -14.92 -15.95
C GLY A 253 -1.73 -14.06 -14.71
N ASN A 254 -0.48 -13.64 -14.50
CA ASN A 254 -0.05 -12.82 -13.38
C ASN A 254 0.59 -11.52 -13.92
N LEU A 255 0.14 -10.38 -13.43
CA LEU A 255 0.68 -9.08 -13.82
C LEU A 255 1.62 -8.54 -12.74
N SER A 256 2.85 -8.22 -13.10
CA SER A 256 3.72 -7.36 -12.30
C SER A 256 3.54 -5.92 -12.73
N LEU A 257 3.05 -5.05 -11.84
CA LEU A 257 2.90 -3.62 -12.07
C LEU A 257 4.00 -2.87 -11.35
N VAL A 258 4.73 -2.02 -12.10
CA VAL A 258 5.99 -1.43 -11.67
C VAL A 258 6.06 0.06 -11.99
N PHE A 259 6.49 0.84 -11.01
CA PHE A 259 6.97 2.21 -11.17
C PHE A 259 8.49 2.22 -10.98
N TYR A 260 9.26 2.45 -12.06
CA TYR A 260 10.72 2.41 -12.05
C TYR A 260 11.33 3.63 -11.34
N ASN A 261 11.29 3.60 -10.01
CA ASN A 261 11.91 4.61 -9.17
C ASN A 261 12.53 4.03 -7.91
N ARG A 262 13.86 4.14 -7.82
CA ARG A 262 14.66 3.69 -6.67
C ARG A 262 14.24 4.34 -5.36
N ILE A 263 14.02 5.66 -5.35
CA ILE A 263 13.69 6.39 -4.13
C ILE A 263 12.38 5.89 -3.55
N LEU A 264 11.36 5.66 -4.39
CA LEU A 264 10.07 5.18 -3.94
C LEU A 264 10.11 3.74 -3.42
N GLY A 265 10.86 2.85 -4.09
CA GLY A 265 11.05 1.47 -3.62
C GLY A 265 11.70 1.42 -2.24
N GLU A 266 12.76 2.22 -2.02
CA GLU A 266 13.43 2.32 -0.73
C GLU A 266 12.53 2.92 0.37
N ILE A 267 11.74 3.95 0.07
CA ILE A 267 10.77 4.52 1.03
C ILE A 267 9.80 3.42 1.51
N ASN A 268 9.17 2.70 0.59
CA ASN A 268 8.20 1.67 0.96
C ASN A 268 8.84 0.51 1.72
N LYS A 269 10.02 0.05 1.28
CA LYS A 269 10.82 -0.96 1.98
C LYS A 269 11.14 -0.53 3.43
N ASN A 270 11.55 0.72 3.64
CA ASN A 270 11.85 1.23 4.97
C ASN A 270 10.60 1.37 5.84
N ILE A 271 9.44 1.68 5.25
CA ILE A 271 8.17 1.76 5.98
C ILE A 271 7.73 0.37 6.47
N ILE A 272 7.73 -0.66 5.60
CA ILE A 272 7.25 -2.01 5.95
C ILE A 272 8.10 -2.66 7.06
N TYR A 273 9.38 -2.30 7.17
CA TYR A 273 10.29 -2.84 8.19
C TYR A 273 10.43 -1.91 9.43
N ASP A 274 9.72 -0.79 9.49
CA ASP A 274 9.70 0.08 10.68
C ASP A 274 8.70 -0.44 11.73
N LEU A 275 9.15 -1.40 12.53
CA LEU A 275 8.33 -2.00 13.58
C LEU A 275 7.87 -0.98 14.63
N LYS A 276 8.63 0.11 14.86
CA LYS A 276 8.20 1.19 15.76
C LYS A 276 6.99 1.92 15.20
N PHE A 277 6.99 2.19 13.89
CA PHE A 277 5.82 2.74 13.20
C PHE A 277 4.61 1.81 13.34
N ILE A 278 4.77 0.52 13.02
CA ILE A 278 3.67 -0.47 13.10
C ILE A 278 3.14 -0.59 14.54
N ARG A 279 4.01 -0.56 15.55
CA ARG A 279 3.62 -0.68 16.97
C ARG A 279 2.69 0.45 17.41
N ASN A 280 2.96 1.66 16.95
CA ASN A 280 2.22 2.88 17.33
C ASN A 280 0.84 3.02 16.68
N LEU A 281 0.47 2.14 15.75
CA LEU A 281 -0.85 2.16 15.10
C LEU A 281 -1.95 1.62 16.03
N SER A 282 -3.18 2.07 15.82
CA SER A 282 -4.36 1.49 16.48
C SER A 282 -4.65 0.05 15.99
N ARG A 283 -5.52 -0.68 16.70
CA ARG A 283 -5.95 -2.03 16.28
C ARG A 283 -6.55 -2.02 14.87
N VAL A 284 -7.39 -1.04 14.56
CA VAL A 284 -8.07 -0.91 13.25
C VAL A 284 -7.05 -0.65 12.14
N GLU A 285 -6.06 0.21 12.37
CA GLU A 285 -5.02 0.48 11.39
C GLU A 285 -4.11 -0.74 11.15
N LYS A 286 -3.80 -1.49 12.21
CA LYS A 286 -3.06 -2.77 12.12
C LYS A 286 -3.85 -3.82 11.34
N LEU A 287 -5.16 -3.88 11.51
CA LEU A 287 -6.04 -4.77 10.73
C LEU A 287 -5.99 -4.44 9.23
N TYR A 288 -5.92 -3.17 8.83
CA TYR A 288 -5.76 -2.83 7.41
C TYR A 288 -4.41 -3.31 6.84
N ILE A 289 -3.31 -3.15 7.59
CA ILE A 289 -2.02 -3.74 7.20
C ILE A 289 -2.15 -5.27 7.09
N LEU A 290 -2.77 -5.90 8.08
CA LEU A 290 -2.93 -7.36 8.10
C LEU A 290 -3.74 -7.86 6.89
N ARG A 291 -4.84 -7.18 6.52
CA ARG A 291 -5.63 -7.49 5.32
C ARG A 291 -4.83 -7.36 4.02
N GLY A 292 -3.93 -6.38 3.94
CA GLY A 292 -2.98 -6.26 2.82
C GLY A 292 -2.05 -7.45 2.72
N LEU A 293 -1.47 -7.85 3.85
CA LEU A 293 -0.57 -9.01 3.93
C LEU A 293 -1.32 -10.31 3.60
N GLU A 294 -2.56 -10.45 4.09
CA GLU A 294 -3.46 -11.58 3.78
C GLU A 294 -3.89 -11.63 2.30
N ALA A 295 -3.96 -10.48 1.63
CA ALA A 295 -4.26 -10.42 0.21
C ALA A 295 -3.07 -10.87 -0.66
N GLY A 296 -1.84 -10.76 -0.18
CA GLY A 296 -0.65 -11.30 -0.85
C GLY A 296 -0.38 -12.75 -0.44
N ASP A 297 0.06 -12.97 0.79
CA ASP A 297 0.57 -14.26 1.30
C ASP A 297 -0.40 -15.02 2.23
N GLY A 298 -1.60 -14.46 2.42
CA GLY A 298 -2.63 -15.10 3.24
C GLY A 298 -3.06 -16.45 2.70
N THR A 299 -3.47 -17.35 3.58
CA THR A 299 -3.80 -18.72 3.23
C THR A 299 -4.90 -19.24 4.14
N VAL A 300 -5.86 -19.96 3.56
CA VAL A 300 -6.96 -20.61 4.26
C VAL A 300 -6.96 -22.09 3.88
N LEU A 301 -6.82 -22.98 4.85
CA LEU A 301 -6.64 -24.42 4.64
C LEU A 301 -7.63 -25.24 5.47
N LYS A 302 -7.87 -26.48 4.99
CA LYS A 302 -8.55 -27.54 5.73
C LYS A 302 -7.51 -28.62 6.03
N ASN A 303 -7.11 -28.76 7.30
CA ASN A 303 -6.11 -29.73 7.74
C ASN A 303 -6.54 -30.34 9.08
N GLY A 304 -7.51 -31.27 9.04
CA GLY A 304 -8.25 -31.75 10.22
C GLY A 304 -9.18 -30.70 10.83
N CYS A 305 -8.77 -29.44 10.84
CA CYS A 305 -9.52 -28.25 11.23
C CYS A 305 -9.31 -27.12 10.21
N LEU A 306 -10.01 -26.00 10.42
CA LEU A 306 -9.84 -24.79 9.61
C LEU A 306 -8.59 -24.04 10.11
N GLU A 307 -7.61 -23.83 9.24
CA GLU A 307 -6.41 -23.03 9.51
C GLU A 307 -6.42 -21.76 8.65
N MET A 308 -6.11 -20.62 9.23
CA MET A 308 -5.96 -19.34 8.52
C MET A 308 -4.67 -18.67 8.97
N GLY A 309 -3.85 -18.25 8.02
CA GLY A 309 -2.57 -17.65 8.37
C GLY A 309 -1.89 -17.02 7.18
N ILE A 310 -0.62 -16.71 7.38
CA ILE A 310 0.22 -15.99 6.43
C ILE A 310 1.53 -16.74 6.33
N THR A 311 1.98 -16.97 5.10
CA THR A 311 3.32 -17.49 4.84
C THR A 311 4.30 -16.33 4.71
N CYS A 312 5.46 -16.40 5.35
CA CYS A 312 6.43 -15.30 5.32
C CYS A 312 7.88 -15.79 5.44
N GLN A 313 8.83 -14.92 5.11
CA GLN A 313 10.25 -15.17 5.34
C GLN A 313 10.64 -14.95 6.82
N LYS A 314 11.80 -15.50 7.25
CA LYS A 314 12.27 -15.41 8.64
C LYS A 314 12.27 -13.98 9.19
N LYS A 315 12.78 -13.05 8.36
CA LYS A 315 12.93 -11.63 8.70
C LYS A 315 11.57 -10.91 8.85
N GLU A 316 10.50 -11.47 8.30
CA GLU A 316 9.15 -10.88 8.31
C GLU A 316 8.31 -11.47 9.45
N MET A 317 8.69 -12.65 9.96
CA MET A 317 7.94 -13.41 10.98
C MET A 317 7.61 -12.58 12.23
N GLU A 318 8.54 -11.75 12.72
CA GLU A 318 8.26 -10.89 13.90
C GLU A 318 7.14 -9.89 13.62
N ILE A 319 7.14 -9.27 12.44
CA ILE A 319 6.10 -8.32 12.02
C ILE A 319 4.76 -9.04 11.89
N VAL A 320 4.74 -10.19 11.22
CA VAL A 320 3.52 -10.98 11.00
C VAL A 320 2.93 -11.45 12.33
N LYS A 321 3.75 -12.02 13.21
CA LYS A 321 3.34 -12.45 14.56
C LYS A 321 2.78 -11.28 15.35
N TYR A 322 3.48 -10.14 15.35
CA TYR A 322 3.03 -8.95 16.08
C TYR A 322 1.67 -8.44 15.58
N LEU A 323 1.47 -8.36 14.27
CA LEU A 323 0.19 -7.93 13.68
C LEU A 323 -0.95 -8.86 14.07
N LEU A 324 -0.75 -10.18 13.96
CA LEU A 324 -1.76 -11.18 14.32
C LEU A 324 -2.10 -11.11 15.81
N SER A 325 -1.12 -11.13 16.72
CA SER A 325 -1.37 -11.03 18.16
C SER A 325 -1.96 -9.68 18.60
N SER A 326 -1.77 -8.61 17.80
CA SER A 326 -2.33 -7.28 18.12
C SER A 326 -3.77 -7.09 17.65
N VAL A 327 -4.22 -7.88 16.67
CA VAL A 327 -5.54 -7.77 16.06
C VAL A 327 -6.47 -8.85 16.59
N CYS A 328 -5.97 -10.09 16.68
CA CYS A 328 -6.74 -11.26 17.06
C CYS A 328 -6.73 -11.52 18.57
N SER A 329 -7.77 -12.20 19.06
CA SER A 329 -7.95 -12.53 20.49
C SER A 329 -7.01 -13.61 21.02
N LYS A 330 -6.35 -14.36 20.13
CA LYS A 330 -5.42 -15.44 20.47
C LYS A 330 -4.07 -15.20 19.81
N ASP A 331 -3.04 -15.78 20.41
CA ASP A 331 -1.73 -15.83 19.79
C ASP A 331 -1.69 -16.85 18.63
N PRO A 332 -0.94 -16.54 17.57
CA PRO A 332 -0.81 -17.44 16.44
C PRO A 332 0.20 -18.57 16.74
N PHE A 333 -0.07 -19.73 16.15
CA PHE A 333 0.89 -20.81 16.01
C PHE A 333 1.90 -20.47 14.92
N ILE A 334 3.08 -21.07 14.99
CA ILE A 334 4.13 -20.95 13.98
C ILE A 334 4.56 -22.34 13.57
N ARG A 335 4.55 -22.60 12.26
CA ARG A 335 5.03 -23.85 11.66
C ARG A 335 6.02 -23.54 10.54
N GLU A 336 7.13 -24.26 10.55
CA GLU A 336 8.10 -24.21 9.46
C GLU A 336 7.60 -25.05 8.27
N TYR A 337 7.84 -24.57 7.05
CA TYR A 337 7.54 -25.26 5.81
C TYR A 337 8.71 -25.18 4.84
N TRP A 338 8.86 -26.24 4.06
CA TRP A 338 9.77 -26.30 2.93
C TRP A 338 8.95 -26.35 1.65
N THR A 339 9.08 -25.32 0.83
CA THR A 339 8.59 -25.35 -0.55
C THR A 339 9.80 -25.51 -1.48
N CYS A 340 10.18 -24.48 -2.23
CA CYS A 340 11.50 -24.35 -2.85
C CYS A 340 12.51 -23.63 -1.94
N ASP A 341 12.00 -22.81 -1.01
CA ASP A 341 12.76 -22.13 0.03
C ASP A 341 12.14 -22.45 1.40
N LYS A 342 12.94 -22.25 2.46
CA LYS A 342 12.47 -22.33 3.85
C LYS A 342 11.58 -21.13 4.16
N VAL A 343 10.32 -21.39 4.51
CA VAL A 343 9.30 -20.37 4.84
C VAL A 343 8.62 -20.70 6.18
N TRP A 344 7.99 -19.69 6.78
CA TRP A 344 7.27 -19.81 8.05
C TRP A 344 5.80 -19.51 7.84
N PHE A 345 4.93 -20.38 8.34
CA PHE A 345 3.50 -20.17 8.38
C PHE A 345 3.09 -19.73 9.78
N VAL A 346 2.59 -18.51 9.89
CA VAL A 346 2.07 -17.93 11.15
C VAL A 346 0.56 -17.93 11.06
N PHE A 347 -0.11 -18.68 11.92
CA PHE A 347 -1.52 -19.04 11.71
C PHE A 347 -2.33 -19.24 12.97
N HIS A 348 -3.64 -19.04 12.81
CA HIS A 348 -4.66 -19.45 13.76
C HIS A 348 -5.36 -20.70 13.25
N ARG A 349 -5.95 -21.46 14.18
CA ARG A 349 -6.72 -22.66 13.86
C ARG A 349 -8.00 -22.75 14.66
N GLY A 350 -8.99 -23.42 14.08
CA GLY A 350 -10.27 -23.73 14.72
C GLY A 350 -11.38 -22.73 14.41
N ILE A 351 -12.61 -23.18 14.67
CA ILE A 351 -13.82 -22.50 14.24
C ILE A 351 -14.06 -21.17 14.97
N GLU A 352 -13.69 -21.07 16.23
CA GLU A 352 -13.83 -19.81 16.98
C GLU A 352 -12.97 -18.70 16.39
N MET A 353 -11.74 -19.01 15.96
CA MET A 353 -10.89 -18.04 15.26
C MET A 353 -11.44 -17.71 13.87
N ALA A 354 -11.99 -18.71 13.17
CA ALA A 354 -12.61 -18.47 11.86
C ALA A 354 -13.80 -17.51 11.95
N LYS A 355 -14.62 -17.62 13.01
CA LYS A 355 -15.73 -16.70 13.31
C LYS A 355 -15.22 -15.27 13.52
N GLU A 356 -14.16 -15.10 14.32
CA GLU A 356 -13.52 -13.80 14.54
C GLU A 356 -12.99 -13.19 13.24
N TYR A 357 -12.26 -13.95 12.44
CA TYR A 357 -11.76 -13.51 11.12
C TYR A 357 -12.89 -13.06 10.19
N ILE A 358 -14.03 -13.75 10.23
CA ILE A 358 -15.21 -13.39 9.43
C ILE A 358 -15.75 -12.04 9.88
N LEU A 359 -15.95 -11.86 11.19
CA LEU A 359 -16.51 -10.64 11.80
C LEU A 359 -15.60 -9.42 11.66
N ASP A 360 -14.28 -9.58 11.85
CA ASP A 360 -13.31 -8.50 11.71
C ASP A 360 -12.97 -8.20 10.23
N GLY A 361 -13.49 -8.98 9.28
CA GLY A 361 -13.31 -8.70 7.86
C GLY A 361 -11.90 -9.05 7.34
N HIS A 362 -11.29 -10.11 7.85
CA HIS A 362 -10.07 -10.66 7.29
C HIS A 362 -10.30 -11.22 5.88
N PHE A 363 -9.25 -11.20 5.06
CA PHE A 363 -9.27 -11.61 3.64
C PHE A 363 -10.27 -10.88 2.74
N LEU A 364 -10.89 -9.77 3.17
CA LEU A 364 -11.99 -9.13 2.43
C LEU A 364 -11.64 -8.74 1.00
N GLU A 365 -10.41 -8.28 0.74
CA GLU A 365 -9.95 -7.87 -0.59
C GLU A 365 -9.67 -9.05 -1.53
N HIS A 366 -9.33 -10.23 -0.98
CA HIS A 366 -9.00 -11.40 -1.80
C HIS A 366 -10.21 -12.34 -1.89
N THR A 367 -10.99 -12.16 -2.95
CA THR A 367 -12.31 -12.79 -3.13
C THR A 367 -12.26 -14.31 -2.98
N ASN A 368 -11.28 -14.96 -3.59
CA ASN A 368 -11.16 -16.43 -3.55
C ASN A 368 -10.85 -16.96 -2.14
N ARG A 369 -9.93 -16.30 -1.41
CA ARG A 369 -9.58 -16.69 -0.04
C ARG A 369 -10.74 -16.43 0.92
N ARG A 370 -11.44 -15.31 0.77
CA ARG A 370 -12.65 -15.01 1.55
C ARG A 370 -13.73 -16.05 1.32
N LYS A 371 -14.05 -16.37 0.05
CA LYS A 371 -15.02 -17.41 -0.29
C LYS A 371 -14.63 -18.76 0.30
N ARG A 372 -13.34 -19.13 0.24
CA ARG A 372 -12.83 -20.37 0.84
C ARG A 372 -13.04 -20.40 2.37
N LEU A 373 -12.74 -19.31 3.07
CA LEU A 373 -12.99 -19.18 4.51
C LEU A 373 -14.46 -19.37 4.85
N LEU A 374 -15.35 -18.66 4.14
CA LEU A 374 -16.80 -18.73 4.38
C LEU A 374 -17.36 -20.13 4.09
N ASN A 375 -16.93 -20.76 3.00
CA ASN A 375 -17.37 -22.10 2.62
C ASN A 375 -16.92 -23.16 3.62
N LEU A 376 -15.65 -23.12 4.04
CA LEU A 376 -15.15 -24.03 5.07
C LEU A 376 -15.85 -23.79 6.41
N TYR A 377 -16.08 -22.53 6.79
CA TYR A 377 -16.83 -22.22 8.01
C TYR A 377 -18.25 -22.78 7.94
N LYS A 378 -18.97 -22.56 6.84
CA LYS A 378 -20.33 -23.06 6.59
C LYS A 378 -20.38 -24.58 6.69
N TYR A 379 -19.38 -25.29 6.16
CA TYR A 379 -19.26 -26.74 6.29
C TYR A 379 -19.24 -27.20 7.75
N TYR A 380 -18.45 -26.54 8.61
CA TYR A 380 -18.34 -26.91 10.04
C TYR A 380 -19.50 -26.38 10.92
N LYS A 381 -20.16 -25.29 10.52
CA LYS A 381 -21.18 -24.58 11.32
C LYS A 381 -22.54 -24.47 10.64
N PHE A 382 -22.85 -25.36 9.70
CA PHE A 382 -24.10 -25.35 8.93
C PHE A 382 -25.35 -25.20 9.81
N LYS A 383 -25.49 -26.02 10.86
CA LYS A 383 -26.64 -25.97 11.78
C LYS A 383 -26.75 -24.64 12.54
N GLU A 384 -25.64 -23.94 12.78
CA GLU A 384 -25.65 -22.63 13.44
C GLU A 384 -26.21 -21.58 12.50
N LEU A 385 -25.67 -21.53 11.27
CA LEU A 385 -26.14 -20.63 10.22
C LEU A 385 -27.60 -20.88 9.85
N PHE A 386 -28.01 -22.15 9.74
CA PHE A 386 -29.39 -22.52 9.48
C PHE A 386 -30.34 -22.03 10.59
N CYS A 387 -29.93 -22.13 11.86
CA CYS A 387 -30.69 -21.58 12.98
C CYS A 387 -30.88 -20.06 12.86
N LEU A 388 -29.81 -19.33 12.50
CA LEU A 388 -29.88 -17.89 12.29
C LEU A 388 -30.75 -17.51 11.08
N CYS A 389 -30.71 -18.29 9.98
CA CYS A 389 -31.61 -18.10 8.84
C CYS A 389 -33.08 -18.23 9.24
N LEU A 390 -33.43 -19.23 10.07
CA LEU A 390 -34.81 -19.39 10.55
C LEU A 390 -35.27 -18.17 11.38
N LEU A 391 -34.35 -17.53 12.09
CA LEU A 391 -34.59 -16.33 12.91
C LEU A 391 -34.58 -15.01 12.12
N LEU A 392 -34.16 -15.01 10.85
CA LEU A 392 -34.07 -13.80 10.02
C LEU A 392 -35.46 -13.21 9.73
N ASN A 393 -36.47 -14.06 9.52
CA ASN A 393 -37.78 -13.66 9.03
C ASN A 393 -38.95 -14.01 9.97
N ARG A 394 -38.70 -14.66 11.11
CA ARG A 394 -39.75 -15.18 11.99
C ARG A 394 -39.39 -15.09 13.47
N LYS A 395 -40.41 -14.82 14.30
CA LYS A 395 -40.33 -14.96 15.75
C LYS A 395 -40.46 -16.44 16.11
N ASN A 396 -39.35 -17.14 16.29
CA ASN A 396 -39.38 -18.56 16.61
C ASN A 396 -39.23 -18.81 18.12
N THR A 397 -39.96 -19.82 18.60
CA THR A 397 -39.77 -20.44 19.90
C THR A 397 -38.75 -21.57 19.81
N VAL A 398 -38.31 -22.09 20.95
CA VAL A 398 -37.45 -23.30 20.98
C VAL A 398 -38.14 -24.47 20.27
N TRP A 399 -39.46 -24.61 20.44
CA TRP A 399 -40.23 -25.71 19.86
C TRP A 399 -40.30 -25.61 18.33
N ASP A 400 -40.49 -24.39 17.80
CA ASP A 400 -40.46 -24.15 16.35
C ASP A 400 -39.10 -24.54 15.76
N LEU A 401 -38.01 -24.18 16.44
CA LEU A 401 -36.65 -24.50 15.99
C LEU A 401 -36.35 -26.01 16.10
N THR A 402 -36.80 -26.68 17.17
CA THR A 402 -36.72 -28.14 17.31
C THR A 402 -37.38 -28.84 16.13
N LYS A 403 -38.61 -28.41 15.75
CA LYS A 403 -39.35 -28.98 14.62
C LYS A 403 -38.68 -28.71 13.28
N ASN A 404 -38.20 -27.48 13.03
CA ASN A 404 -37.62 -27.10 11.74
C ASN A 404 -36.19 -27.63 11.53
N MET A 405 -35.45 -27.91 12.59
CA MET A 405 -34.04 -28.34 12.51
C MET A 405 -33.82 -29.83 12.77
N ASP A 406 -34.88 -30.56 13.13
CA ASP A 406 -34.81 -31.96 13.55
C ASP A 406 -33.76 -32.19 14.66
N LEU A 407 -33.89 -31.44 15.75
CA LEU A 407 -32.97 -31.46 16.90
C LEU A 407 -33.73 -31.49 18.21
N THR A 408 -33.20 -32.20 19.19
CA THR A 408 -33.78 -32.27 20.54
C THR A 408 -33.84 -30.89 21.21
N TYR A 409 -34.81 -30.72 22.11
CA TYR A 409 -34.99 -29.48 22.87
C TYR A 409 -33.70 -29.05 23.62
N PRO A 410 -32.95 -29.95 24.31
CA PRO A 410 -31.67 -29.59 24.91
C PRO A 410 -30.64 -29.10 23.89
N ALA A 411 -30.53 -29.75 22.72
CA ALA A 411 -29.56 -29.38 21.70
C ALA A 411 -29.82 -27.99 21.11
N ILE A 412 -31.09 -27.64 20.87
CA ILE A 412 -31.49 -26.29 20.44
C ILE A 412 -31.18 -25.27 21.54
N ASN A 413 -31.52 -25.57 22.79
CA ASN A 413 -31.27 -24.64 23.91
C ASN A 413 -29.78 -24.33 24.10
N VAL A 414 -28.89 -25.33 23.99
CA VAL A 414 -27.44 -25.10 24.03
C VAL A 414 -27.00 -24.18 22.89
N ARG A 415 -27.52 -24.42 21.67
CA ARG A 415 -27.21 -23.58 20.51
C ARG A 415 -27.68 -22.14 20.70
N LEU A 416 -28.91 -21.93 21.17
CA LEU A 416 -29.46 -20.61 21.44
C LEU A 416 -28.70 -19.90 22.56
N LYS A 417 -28.28 -20.63 23.60
CA LYS A 417 -27.44 -20.07 24.68
C LYS A 417 -26.10 -19.56 24.12
N ASN A 418 -25.45 -20.32 23.24
CA ASN A 418 -24.20 -19.91 22.61
C ASN A 418 -24.40 -18.69 21.69
N LEU A 419 -25.43 -18.69 20.85
CA LEU A 419 -25.78 -17.55 19.98
C LEU A 419 -26.14 -16.29 20.77
N THR A 420 -26.77 -16.44 21.94
CA THR A 420 -27.06 -15.34 22.86
C THR A 420 -25.79 -14.81 23.49
N LYS A 421 -24.90 -15.69 23.93
CA LYS A 421 -23.57 -15.33 24.48
C LYS A 421 -22.73 -14.56 23.46
N ASP A 422 -22.78 -14.95 22.19
CA ASP A 422 -22.09 -14.27 21.10
C ASP A 422 -22.76 -12.94 20.70
N GLY A 423 -23.95 -12.65 21.23
CA GLY A 423 -24.73 -11.44 20.97
C GLY A 423 -25.44 -11.43 19.61
N PHE A 424 -25.53 -12.58 18.92
CA PHE A 424 -26.22 -12.69 17.64
C PHE A 424 -27.73 -12.74 17.78
N ILE A 425 -28.22 -13.22 18.92
CA ILE A 425 -29.65 -13.29 19.21
C ILE A 425 -29.94 -12.75 20.60
N ILE A 426 -31.17 -12.26 20.79
CA ILE A 426 -31.74 -11.92 22.09
C ILE A 426 -33.03 -12.71 22.28
N ASN A 427 -33.44 -12.92 23.53
CA ASN A 427 -34.72 -13.55 23.84
C ASN A 427 -35.62 -12.60 24.63
N LYS A 428 -36.93 -12.68 24.36
CA LYS A 428 -37.97 -12.01 25.16
C LYS A 428 -38.95 -13.06 25.67
N LYS A 429 -39.47 -12.82 26.88
CA LYS A 429 -40.61 -13.57 27.41
C LYS A 429 -41.88 -12.95 26.84
N ASP A 430 -42.68 -13.77 26.19
CA ASP A 430 -44.02 -13.45 25.73
C ASP A 430 -45.02 -14.34 26.49
N LYS A 431 -46.25 -13.87 26.66
CA LYS A 431 -47.36 -14.70 27.14
C LYS A 431 -48.14 -15.26 25.96
N LEU A 432 -48.35 -16.58 25.95
CA LEU A 432 -49.29 -17.23 25.05
C LEU A 432 -50.56 -17.59 25.83
N PHE A 433 -51.71 -17.12 25.38
CA PHE A 433 -53.00 -17.44 25.99
C PHE A 433 -53.66 -18.57 25.22
N LYS A 434 -54.03 -19.65 25.91
CA LYS A 434 -54.78 -20.77 25.34
C LYS A 434 -55.75 -21.30 26.38
N ASN A 435 -57.04 -21.36 26.05
CA ASN A 435 -58.12 -21.83 26.94
C ASN A 435 -58.10 -21.15 28.33
N ASN A 436 -58.11 -19.82 28.38
CA ASN A 436 -58.03 -19.00 29.62
C ASN A 436 -56.80 -19.24 30.52
N ARG A 437 -55.77 -19.96 30.04
CA ARG A 437 -54.49 -20.11 30.73
C ARG A 437 -53.39 -19.35 29.98
N SER A 438 -52.51 -18.67 30.72
CA SER A 438 -51.32 -18.01 30.18
C SER A 438 -50.09 -18.88 30.35
N TYR A 439 -49.32 -19.07 29.27
CA TYR A 439 -48.06 -19.79 29.28
C TYR A 439 -46.92 -18.83 28.94
N ASP A 440 -45.85 -18.87 29.71
CA ASP A 440 -44.62 -18.13 29.40
C ASP A 440 -43.89 -18.80 28.25
N ILE A 441 -43.75 -18.09 27.14
CA ILE A 441 -43.02 -18.54 25.95
C ILE A 441 -41.79 -17.66 25.76
N ARG A 442 -40.64 -18.30 25.52
CA ARG A 442 -39.42 -17.60 25.11
C ARG A 442 -39.36 -17.53 23.60
N ARG A 443 -39.35 -16.31 23.07
CA ARG A 443 -39.10 -16.04 21.64
C ARG A 443 -37.70 -15.48 21.44
N PHE A 444 -37.06 -15.87 20.35
CA PHE A 444 -35.71 -15.45 19.99
C PHE A 444 -35.74 -14.53 18.77
N TYR A 445 -34.84 -13.54 18.77
CA TYR A 445 -34.74 -12.50 17.75
C TYR A 445 -33.29 -12.32 17.33
N LEU A 446 -33.07 -12.17 16.02
CA LEU A 446 -31.77 -11.83 15.48
C LEU A 446 -31.43 -10.35 15.78
N THR A 447 -30.24 -10.09 16.33
CA THR A 447 -29.73 -8.73 16.54
C THR A 447 -29.16 -8.14 15.25
N ASN A 448 -28.81 -6.85 15.24
CA ASN A 448 -28.10 -6.26 14.09
C ASN A 448 -26.77 -6.96 13.83
N LYS A 449 -26.01 -7.27 14.90
CA LYS A 449 -24.78 -8.06 14.82
C LYS A 449 -25.03 -9.44 14.20
N GLY A 450 -26.12 -10.11 14.58
CA GLY A 450 -26.52 -11.39 14.00
C GLY A 450 -26.89 -11.29 12.52
N LYS A 451 -27.55 -10.20 12.10
CA LYS A 451 -27.87 -9.91 10.69
C LYS A 451 -26.61 -9.64 9.87
N GLU A 452 -25.73 -8.77 10.34
CA GLU A 452 -24.44 -8.48 9.70
C GLU A 452 -23.60 -9.76 9.54
N TYR A 453 -23.53 -10.57 10.60
CA TYR A 453 -22.85 -11.86 10.56
C TYR A 453 -23.46 -12.80 9.51
N LEU A 454 -24.79 -12.91 9.44
CA LEU A 454 -25.47 -13.76 8.47
C LEU A 454 -25.30 -13.26 7.02
N ASN A 455 -25.28 -11.94 6.81
CA ASN A 455 -25.07 -11.32 5.50
C ASN A 455 -23.71 -11.65 4.88
N HIS A 456 -22.74 -12.16 5.65
CA HIS A 456 -21.50 -12.68 5.07
C HIS A 456 -21.67 -14.02 4.34
N PHE A 457 -22.80 -14.72 4.55
CA PHE A 457 -23.04 -16.07 4.04
C PHE A 457 -24.22 -16.17 3.06
N LEU A 458 -25.02 -15.12 2.96
CA LEU A 458 -26.10 -14.93 1.99
C LEU A 458 -25.52 -14.21 0.76
#